data_AF-A0A497KFB8-F1
#
_entry.id   AF-A0A497KFB8-F1
#
_cell.length_a   1.000
_cell.length_b   1.000
_cell.length_c   1.000
_cell.angle_alpha   90.00
_cell.angle_beta   90.00
_cell.angle_gamma   90.00
#
_symmetry.space_group_name_H-M   'P 1'
#
loop_
_entity.id
_entity.type
_entity.pdbx_description
1 polymer ?
#
loop_
_entity_poly.entity_id
_entity_poly.type
_entity_poly.pdbx_seq_one_letter_code
_entity_poly.pdbx_strand_id
1 'polypeptide(L)' 'MRILALISGGIDSPVACYLMIKMGFELEYLHFCFGKQSLEKVKSLIKVLEGRRLHVLPYNLIKKK' A
#
# COMPACT_ATOMS: atom_id res chain seq x y z
N MET A 1 -10.11 4.36 14.48
CA MET A 1 -8.63 4.49 14.51
C MET A 1 -8.14 4.40 13.07
N ARG A 2 -7.37 5.39 12.58
CA ARG A 2 -6.79 5.36 11.24
C ARG A 2 -5.36 4.84 11.30
N ILE A 3 -5.02 3.89 10.44
CA ILE A 3 -3.71 3.24 10.38
C ILE A 3 -3.09 3.48 9.01
N LEU A 4 -1.79 3.80 9.00
CA LEU A 4 -1.00 3.82 7.79
C LEU A 4 -0.36 2.44 7.59
N ALA A 5 -0.81 1.71 6.58
CA ALA A 5 -0.32 0.38 6.23
C ALA A 5 0.71 0.46 5.10
N LEU A 6 1.87 -0.17 5.29
CA LEU A 6 2.84 -0.36 4.22
C LEU A 6 2.33 -1.42 3.25
N ILE A 7 2.23 -1.06 1.97
CA ILE A 7 1.76 -1.98 0.92
C ILE A 7 2.82 -2.16 -0.17
N SER A 8 3.02 -3.42 -0.54
CA SER A 8 3.92 -3.83 -1.60
C SER A 8 3.15 -4.59 -2.69
N GLY A 9 3.84 -4.93 -3.78
CA GLY A 9 3.30 -5.83 -4.81
C GLY A 9 3.34 -7.32 -4.42
N GLY A 10 3.72 -7.67 -3.18
CA GLY A 10 3.65 -9.03 -2.65
C GLY A 10 2.25 -9.42 -2.18
N ILE A 11 2.07 -10.67 -1.75
CA ILE A 11 0.76 -11.20 -1.29
C ILE A 11 0.50 -10.81 0.17
N ASP A 12 1.53 -10.84 1.00
CA ASP A 12 1.39 -10.73 2.46
C ASP A 12 0.80 -9.38 2.90
N SER A 13 1.32 -8.27 2.37
CA SER A 13 0.86 -6.94 2.78
C SER A 13 -0.62 -6.67 2.46
N PRO A 14 -1.16 -6.98 1.26
CA PRO A 14 -2.60 -6.94 1.00
C PRO A 14 -3.44 -7.83 1.93
N VAL A 15 -2.99 -9.05 2.22
CA VAL A 15 -3.73 -9.96 3.12
C VAL A 15 -3.76 -9.41 4.54
N ALA A 16 -2.65 -8.87 5.03
CA ALA A 16 -2.62 -8.18 6.32
C ALA A 16 -3.60 -7.00 6.35
N CYS A 17 -3.61 -6.17 5.30
CA CYS A 17 -4.55 -5.06 5.18
C CYS A 17 -6.01 -5.52 5.20
N TYR A 18 -6.34 -6.60 4.48
CA TYR A 18 -7.68 -7.19 4.48
C TYR A 18 -8.11 -7.62 5.89
N LEU A 19 -7.23 -8.30 6.64
CA LEU A 19 -7.51 -8.70 8.01
C LEU A 19 -7.73 -7.48 8.94
N MET A 20 -6.93 -6.43 8.77
CA MET A 20 -7.09 -5.18 9.53
C MET A 20 -8.43 -4.49 9.22
N ILE A 21 -8.83 -4.46 7.95
CA ILE A 21 -10.15 -3.93 7.56
C ILE A 21 -11.27 -4.77 8.19
N LYS A 22 -11.16 -6.11 8.18
CA LYS A 22 -12.14 -7.00 8.83
C LYS A 22 -12.22 -6.81 10.34
N MET A 23 -11.15 -6.35 10.98
CA MET A 23 -11.14 -5.97 12.40
C MET A 23 -11.73 -4.56 12.66
N GLY A 24 -12.20 -3.85 11.62
CA GLY A 24 -12.81 -2.52 11.74
C GLY A 24 -11.82 -1.36 11.71
N PHE A 25 -10.56 -1.59 11.33
CA PHE A 25 -9.59 -0.51 11.16
C PHE A 25 -9.77 0.20 9.82
N GLU A 26 -9.60 1.52 9.85
CA GLU A 26 -9.57 2.34 8.64
C GLU A 26 -8.14 2.49 8.15
N LEU A 27 -7.87 2.07 6.91
CA LEU A 27 -6.52 2.08 6.34
C LEU A 27 -6.28 3.22 5.36
N GLU A 28 -5.10 3.82 5.47
CA GLU A 28 -4.39 4.49 4.38
C GLU A 28 -3.16 3.68 4.00
N TYR A 29 -2.73 3.76 2.75
CA TYR A 29 -1.63 2.97 2.23
C TYR A 29 -0.40 3.83 1.93
N LEU A 30 0.78 3.32 2.26
CA LEU A 30 2.06 3.87 1.81
C LEU A 30 2.79 2.83 0.97
N HIS A 31 3.09 3.18 -0.28
CA HIS A 31 3.85 2.35 -1.20
C HIS A 31 5.19 2.99 -1.58
N PHE A 32 6.28 2.28 -1.33
CA PHE A 32 7.60 2.61 -1.85
C PHE A 32 7.71 2.09 -3.29
N CYS A 33 7.74 3.01 -4.25
CA CYS A 33 7.68 2.71 -5.67
C CYS A 33 9.07 2.62 -6.29
N PHE A 34 9.38 1.47 -6.91
CA PHE A 34 10.63 1.21 -7.61
C PHE A 34 10.50 1.34 -9.14
N GLY A 35 9.29 1.57 -9.66
CA GLY A 35 9.01 1.76 -11.08
C GLY A 35 7.52 1.75 -11.40
N LYS A 36 7.15 2.07 -12.65
CA LYS A 36 5.74 2.16 -13.07
C LYS A 36 4.96 0.85 -12.87
N GLN A 37 5.60 -0.30 -13.15
CA GLN A 37 4.97 -1.61 -13.03
C GLN A 37 4.63 -1.97 -11.57
N SER A 38 5.48 -1.59 -10.61
CA SER A 38 5.20 -1.85 -9.19
C SER A 38 4.01 -1.03 -8.71
N LEU A 39 3.89 0.21 -9.17
CA LEU A 39 2.77 1.09 -8.84
C LEU A 39 1.44 0.56 -9.37
N GLU A 40 1.38 0.13 -10.64
CA GLU A 40 0.13 -0.38 -11.23
C GLU A 40 -0.36 -1.65 -10.53
N LYS A 41 0.56 -2.55 -10.14
CA LYS A 41 0.21 -3.73 -9.34
C LYS A 41 -0.38 -3.36 -7.98
N VAL A 42 0.17 -2.34 -7.32
CA VAL A 42 -0.34 -1.90 -6.02
C VAL A 42 -1.68 -1.18 -6.15
N LYS A 43 -1.88 -0.39 -7.21
CA LYS A 43 -3.18 0.24 -7.49
C LYS A 43 -4.29 -0.79 -7.69
N SER A 44 -4.03 -1.89 -8.40
CA SER A 44 -5.03 -2.95 -8.58
C SER A 44 -5.37 -3.64 -7.25
N LEU A 45 -4.37 -3.89 -6.40
CA LEU A 45 -4.58 -4.46 -5.05
C LEU A 45 -5.42 -3.53 -4.16
N ILE A 46 -5.13 -2.23 -4.18
CA ILE A 46 -5.87 -1.24 -3.39
C ILE A 46 -7.31 -1.11 -3.85
N LYS A 47 -7.56 -1.24 -5.16
CA LYS A 47 -8.92 -1.28 -5.71
C LYS A 47 -9.74 -2.44 -5.16
N VAL A 48 -9.10 -3.60 -4.92
CA VAL A 48 -9.75 -4.77 -4.30
C VAL A 48 -9.96 -4.57 -2.79
N LEU A 49 -9.04 -3.89 -2.11
CA LEU A 49 -9.12 -3.65 -0.66
C LEU A 49 -10.00 -2.46 -0.26
N GLU A 50 -10.62 -1.75 -1.23
CA GLU A 50 -11.50 -0.59 -1.01
C GLU A 50 -10.93 0.51 -0.09
N GLY A 51 -9.61 0.62 0.05
CA GLY A 51 -9.05 1.59 1.00
C GLY A 51 -9.02 3.01 0.45
N ARG A 52 -8.95 3.97 1.38
CA ARG A 52 -9.33 5.37 1.10
C ARG A 52 -8.27 6.17 0.34
N ARG A 53 -6.99 5.97 0.64
CA ARG A 53 -5.88 6.79 0.11
C ARG A 53 -4.61 5.97 -0.09
N LEU A 54 -3.87 6.30 -1.14
CA LEU A 54 -2.56 5.75 -1.46
C LEU A 54 -1.53 6.88 -1.53
N HIS A 55 -0.56 6.83 -0.63
CA HIS A 55 0.65 7.64 -0.65
C HIS A 55 1.74 6.88 -1.41
N VAL A 56 2.31 7.50 -2.44
CA VAL A 56 3.37 6.89 -3.25
C VAL A 56 4.66 7.63 -2.99
N LEU A 57 5.68 6.90 -2.54
CA LEU A 57 7.00 7.44 -2.31
C LEU A 57 7.97 6.84 -3.33
N PRO A 58 8.47 7.63 -4.30
CA PRO A 58 9.49 7.16 -5.25
C PRO A 58 10.77 6.78 -4.49
N TYR A 59 11.20 5.52 -4.61
CA TYR A 59 12.36 5.02 -3.88
C TYR A 59 13.66 5.79 -4.18
N ASN A 60 13.77 6.33 -5.41
CA ASN A 60 14.89 7.15 -5.85
C ASN A 60 15.11 8.41 -5.00
N LEU A 61 14.07 8.91 -4.31
CA LEU A 61 14.17 10.08 -3.44
C LEU A 61 14.73 9.77 -2.04
N ILE A 62 14.70 8.49 -1.63
CA ILE A 62 15.17 8.05 -0.31
C ILE A 62 16.63 7.60 -0.38
N LYS A 63 17.05 7.01 -1.51
CA LYS A 63 18.41 6.52 -1.69
C LYS A 63 19.39 7.69 -1.83
N LYS A 64 19.81 8.28 -0.71
CA LYS A 64 21.06 9.04 -0.65
C LYS A 64 22.20 8.07 -0.94
N LYS A 65 23.07 8.44 -1.87
CA LYS A 65 24.36 7.77 -2.07
C LYS A 65 25.13 7.69 -0.77
#